data_AF-A0A6I3CD06-F1
#
_entry.id   AF-A0A6I3CD06-F1
#
_cell.length_a   1.000
_cell.length_b   1.000
_cell.length_c   1.000
_cell.angle_alpha   90.00
_cell.angle_beta   90.00
_cell.angle_gamma   90.00
#
_symmetry.space_group_name_H-M   'P 1'
#
loop_
_entity.id
_entity.type
_entity.pdbx_description
1 polymer ?
#
loop_
_entity_poly.entity_id
_entity_poly.type
_entity_poly.pdbx_seq_one_letter_code
_entity_poly.pdbx_strand_id
1 'polypeptide(L)'
;DEFLEHFVNDIADDAEPVAGSVHIHCTDVPGEWTIRPITTSSGDAFDVAREHAKGDCALRGPASDLLLALWRRIPVEAVDVIGDATVGARFVASANLT
;
A
#
# COMPACT_ATOMS: atom_id res chain seq x y z
N ASP A 1 3.00 4.57 11.46
CA ASP A 1 1.66 4.12 11.91
C ASP A 1 1.77 2.62 12.05
N GLU A 2 1.43 2.08 13.22
CA GLU A 2 1.75 0.70 13.60
C GLU A 2 1.28 -0.32 12.55
N PHE A 3 0.06 -0.17 12.01
CA PHE A 3 -0.45 -1.11 11.01
C PHE A 3 0.30 -1.05 9.68
N LEU A 4 0.59 0.15 9.17
CA LEU A 4 1.33 0.28 7.92
C LEU A 4 2.77 -0.17 8.08
N GLU A 5 3.39 0.10 9.22
CA GLU A 5 4.74 -0.40 9.52
C GLU A 5 4.77 -1.93 9.49
N HIS A 6 3.78 -2.62 10.05
CA HIS A 6 3.72 -4.09 9.94
C HIS A 6 3.48 -4.58 8.51
N PHE A 7 2.56 -3.94 7.77
CA PHE A 7 2.23 -4.32 6.40
C PHE A 7 3.41 -4.11 5.43
N VAL A 8 4.11 -2.99 5.54
CA VAL A 8 5.17 -2.61 4.59
C VAL A 8 6.55 -3.18 4.91
N ASN A 9 6.80 -3.61 6.16
CA ASN A 9 8.11 -4.11 6.57
C ASN A 9 8.32 -5.61 6.32
N ASP A 10 7.25 -6.35 6.00
CA ASP A 10 7.32 -7.78 5.71
C ASP A 10 6.93 -8.03 4.25
N ILE A 11 7.91 -7.93 3.35
CA ILE A 11 7.73 -8.17 1.91
C ILE A 11 7.99 -9.65 1.63
N ALA A 12 7.08 -10.30 0.89
CA ALA A 12 7.23 -11.70 0.49
C ALA A 12 8.43 -11.89 -0.45
N ASP A 13 9.19 -12.98 -0.26
CA ASP A 13 10.41 -13.28 -1.01
C ASP A 13 10.19 -13.38 -2.54
N ASP A 14 9.00 -13.76 -2.97
CA ASP A 14 8.60 -13.92 -4.38
C ASP A 14 7.71 -12.79 -4.89
N ALA A 15 7.58 -11.69 -4.14
CA ALA A 15 6.79 -10.54 -4.55
C ALA A 15 7.32 -9.92 -5.85
N GLU A 16 6.43 -9.66 -6.81
CA GLU A 16 6.79 -8.84 -7.96
C GLU A 16 7.10 -7.40 -7.51
N PRO A 17 8.11 -6.73 -8.11
CA PRO A 17 8.40 -5.34 -7.80
C PRO A 17 7.18 -4.45 -8.06
N VAL A 18 6.76 -3.67 -7.04
CA VAL A 18 5.63 -2.73 -7.15
C VAL A 18 5.85 -1.73 -8.28
N ALA A 19 7.10 -1.30 -8.48
CA ALA A 19 7.53 -0.42 -9.58
C ALA A 19 6.74 0.90 -9.71
N GLY A 20 6.24 1.42 -8.59
CA GLY A 20 5.49 2.67 -8.50
C GLY A 20 5.19 3.05 -7.05
N SER A 21 4.84 4.30 -6.82
CA SER A 21 4.42 4.84 -5.54
C SER A 21 2.91 4.66 -5.32
N VAL A 22 2.52 4.39 -4.07
CA VAL A 22 1.11 4.23 -3.68
C VAL A 22 0.72 5.28 -2.67
N HIS A 23 -0.38 5.98 -2.92
CA HIS A 23 -1.02 6.86 -1.96
C HIS A 23 -2.21 6.16 -1.31
N ILE A 24 -2.30 6.15 0.01
CA ILE A 24 -3.44 5.63 0.76
C ILE A 24 -4.16 6.81 1.40
N HIS A 25 -5.49 6.86 1.26
CA HIS A 25 -6.30 7.97 1.77
C HIS A 25 -7.63 7.48 2.35
N CYS A 26 -7.79 7.63 3.66
CA CYS A 26 -9.05 7.39 4.34
C CYS A 26 -10.07 8.47 3.98
N THR A 27 -11.31 8.09 3.65
CA THR A 27 -12.36 9.04 3.24
C THR A 27 -13.32 9.42 4.37
N ASP A 28 -13.29 8.68 5.48
CA ASP A 28 -14.21 8.79 6.62
C ASP A 28 -13.56 9.38 7.88
N VAL A 29 -12.24 9.29 7.99
CA VAL A 29 -11.41 9.84 9.07
C VAL A 29 -10.13 10.45 8.50
N PRO A 30 -9.44 11.36 9.22
CA PRO A 30 -8.10 11.79 8.83
C PRO A 30 -7.13 10.60 8.78
N GLY A 31 -6.48 10.40 7.65
CA GLY A 31 -5.48 9.35 7.48
C GLY A 31 -5.01 9.31 6.04
N GLU A 32 -3.76 9.69 5.81
CA GLU A 32 -3.17 9.64 4.48
C GLU A 32 -1.67 9.35 4.54
N TRP A 33 -1.22 8.53 3.59
CA TRP A 33 0.16 8.08 3.51
C TRP A 33 0.61 8.00 2.06
N THR A 34 1.89 8.28 1.84
CA THR A 34 2.57 8.03 0.58
C THR A 34 3.64 6.98 0.81
N ILE A 35 3.58 5.91 0.02
CA ILE A 35 4.45 4.75 0.08
C ILE A 35 5.30 4.73 -1.17
N ARG A 36 6.62 4.66 -1.02
CA ARG A 36 7.58 4.65 -2.13
C ARG A 36 8.48 3.43 -2.06
N PRO A 37 8.63 2.64 -3.14
CA PRO A 37 9.59 1.56 -3.15
C PRO A 37 11.01 2.12 -3.07
N ILE A 38 11.83 1.50 -2.22
CA ILE A 38 13.25 1.80 -2.06
C ILE A 38 14.04 0.49 -2.08
N THR A 39 15.31 0.56 -2.44
CA THR A 39 16.23 -0.58 -2.35
C THR A 39 17.24 -0.33 -1.23
N THR A 40 17.36 -1.30 -0.33
CA THR A 40 18.29 -1.28 0.80
C THR A 40 19.37 -2.34 0.61
N SER A 41 20.38 -2.38 1.50
CA SER A 41 21.37 -3.45 1.50
C SER A 41 20.77 -4.84 1.79
N SER A 42 19.57 -4.90 2.38
CA SER A 42 18.85 -6.13 2.73
C SER A 42 17.78 -6.53 1.71
N GLY A 43 17.63 -5.78 0.61
CA GLY A 43 16.61 -6.03 -0.41
C GLY A 43 15.63 -4.87 -0.59
N ASP A 44 14.51 -5.16 -1.23
CA ASP A 44 13.43 -4.20 -1.45
C ASP A 44 12.75 -3.84 -0.12
N ALA A 45 12.35 -2.58 0.00
CA ALA A 45 11.63 -2.04 1.15
C ALA A 45 10.72 -0.89 0.70
N PHE A 46 10.02 -0.30 1.65
CA PHE A 46 9.21 0.89 1.41
C PHE A 46 9.61 2.04 2.34
N ASP A 47 9.71 3.23 1.76
CA ASP A 47 9.66 4.48 2.50
C ASP A 47 8.19 4.88 2.69
N VAL A 48 7.79 5.24 3.91
CA VAL A 48 6.41 5.59 4.25
C VAL A 48 6.38 6.96 4.90
N ALA A 49 5.66 7.89 4.27
CA ALA A 49 5.47 9.25 4.76
C ALA A 49 3.98 9.54 4.99
N ARG A 50 3.64 10.18 6.12
CA ARG A 50 2.31 10.75 6.35
C ARG A 50 2.18 12.08 5.62
N GLU A 51 1.88 12.02 4.34
CA GLU A 51 1.75 13.21 3.50
C GLU A 51 0.72 13.02 2.38
N HIS A 52 0.10 14.13 2.00
CA HIS A 52 -0.71 14.23 0.80
C HIS A 52 0.17 14.42 -0.44
N ALA A 53 0.43 13.34 -1.17
CA ALA A 53 1.11 13.40 -2.45
C ALA A 53 0.39 12.54 -3.48
N LYS A 54 0.54 12.89 -4.75
CA LYS A 54 0.10 12.00 -5.84
C LYS A 54 1.06 10.81 -5.90
N GLY A 55 0.52 9.61 -5.81
CA GLY A 55 1.20 8.38 -6.18
C GLY A 55 0.91 7.99 -7.63
N ASP A 56 1.63 6.98 -8.13
CA ASP A 56 1.32 6.32 -9.41
C ASP A 56 -0.01 5.56 -9.31
N CYS A 57 -0.34 5.08 -8.11
CA CYS A 57 -1.65 4.57 -7.73
C CYS A 57 -2.14 5.26 -6.44
N ALA A 58 -3.44 5.48 -6.30
CA ALA A 58 -4.09 5.84 -5.04
C ALA A 58 -5.15 4.81 -4.68
N LEU A 59 -5.15 4.37 -3.42
CA LEU A 59 -6.16 3.52 -2.81
C LEU A 59 -6.96 4.38 -1.81
N ARG A 60 -8.26 4.53 -2.05
CA ARG A 60 -9.11 5.42 -1.24
C ARG A 60 -10.36 4.70 -0.77
N GLY A 61 -10.78 4.97 0.45
CA GLY A 61 -12.02 4.40 1.00
C GLY A 61 -12.11 4.60 2.49
N PRO A 62 -13.15 4.07 3.15
CA PRO A 62 -13.21 4.01 4.60
C PRO A 62 -11.96 3.33 5.17
N ALA A 63 -11.47 3.79 6.32
CA ALA A 63 -10.27 3.23 6.94
C ALA A 63 -10.37 1.70 7.15
N SER A 64 -11.57 1.19 7.49
CA SER A 64 -11.83 -0.25 7.64
C SER A 64 -11.62 -1.02 6.34
N ASP A 65 -12.08 -0.48 5.22
CA ASP A 65 -12.08 -1.17 3.94
C ASP A 65 -10.67 -1.18 3.35
N LEU A 66 -9.93 -0.08 3.53
CA LEU A 66 -8.49 -0.02 3.23
C LEU A 66 -7.72 -1.06 4.04
N LEU A 67 -7.97 -1.17 5.35
CA LEU A 67 -7.32 -2.18 6.20
C LEU A 67 -7.64 -3.61 5.71
N LEU A 68 -8.91 -3.89 5.40
CA LEU A 68 -9.33 -5.19 4.89
C LEU A 68 -8.71 -5.51 3.53
N ALA A 69 -8.57 -4.52 2.65
CA ALA A 69 -7.93 -4.68 1.34
C ALA A 69 -6.43 -4.95 1.48
N LEU A 70 -5.73 -4.20 2.33
CA LEU A 70 -4.30 -4.42 2.63
C LEU A 70 -4.06 -5.84 3.16
N TRP A 71 -4.92 -6.32 4.06
CA TRP A 71 -4.83 -7.70 4.58
C TRP A 71 -5.46 -8.78 3.68
N ARG A 72 -5.80 -8.44 2.43
CA ARG A 72 -6.41 -9.35 1.43
C ARG A 72 -7.66 -10.08 1.95
N ARG A 73 -8.43 -9.42 2.82
CA ARG A 73 -9.74 -9.89 3.30
C ARG A 73 -10.88 -9.49 2.39
N ILE A 74 -10.69 -8.43 1.61
CA ILE A 74 -11.52 -8.05 0.47
C ILE A 74 -10.61 -7.81 -0.75
N PRO A 75 -11.13 -7.93 -1.99
CA PRO A 75 -10.39 -7.54 -3.19
C PRO A 75 -9.99 -6.06 -3.15
N VAL A 76 -8.83 -5.68 -3.72
CA VAL A 76 -8.39 -4.28 -3.77
C VAL A 76 -9.34 -3.40 -4.58
N GLU A 77 -10.09 -4.01 -5.51
CA GLU A 77 -11.13 -3.36 -6.30
C GLU A 77 -12.39 -3.01 -5.48
N ALA A 78 -12.48 -3.45 -4.22
CA ALA A 78 -13.54 -3.03 -3.30
C ALA A 78 -13.31 -1.62 -2.72
N VAL A 79 -12.11 -1.06 -2.87
CA VAL A 79 -11.81 0.35 -2.57
C VAL A 79 -11.62 1.14 -3.87
N ASP A 80 -11.69 2.46 -3.80
CA ASP A 80 -11.47 3.32 -4.97
C ASP A 80 -9.98 3.27 -5.38
N VAL A 81 -9.69 2.64 -6.52
CA VAL A 81 -8.37 2.59 -7.13
C VAL A 81 -8.26 3.65 -8.23
N ILE A 82 -7.31 4.57 -8.10
CA ILE A 82 -7.10 5.68 -9.06
C ILE A 82 -5.65 5.63 -9.56
N GLY A 83 -5.43 5.74 -10.87
CA GLY A 83 -4.10 5.68 -11.48
C GLY A 83 -3.80 4.28 -12.02
N ASP A 84 -2.57 3.79 -11.83
CA ASP A 84 -2.16 2.46 -12.29
C ASP A 84 -2.62 1.35 -11.33
N ALA A 85 -3.69 0.65 -11.70
CA ALA A 85 -4.23 -0.45 -10.90
C ALA A 85 -3.23 -1.62 -10.72
N THR A 86 -2.26 -1.80 -11.63
CA THR A 86 -1.24 -2.83 -11.51
C THR A 86 -0.30 -2.53 -10.35
N VAL A 87 0.06 -1.26 -10.16
CA VAL A 87 0.87 -0.80 -9.01
C VAL A 87 0.12 -1.08 -7.71
N GLY A 88 -1.16 -0.73 -7.64
CA GLY A 88 -2.01 -1.00 -6.46
C GLY A 88 -2.12 -2.50 -6.14
N ALA A 89 -2.36 -3.33 -7.16
CA ALA A 89 -2.45 -4.78 -7.01
C ALA A 89 -1.13 -5.40 -6.52
N ARG A 90 0.01 -5.00 -7.10
CA ARG A 90 1.34 -5.47 -6.67
C ARG A 90 1.68 -5.02 -5.27
N PHE A 91 1.35 -3.80 -4.89
CA PHE A 91 1.56 -3.32 -3.51
C PHE A 91 0.75 -4.13 -2.50
N VAL A 92 -0.53 -4.40 -2.77
CA VAL A 92 -1.33 -5.28 -1.91
C VAL A 92 -0.76 -6.70 -1.90
N ALA A 93 -0.24 -7.19 -3.03
CA ALA A 93 0.36 -8.52 -3.18
C ALA A 93 1.78 -8.65 -2.59
N SER A 94 2.49 -7.56 -2.32
CA SER A 94 3.88 -7.61 -1.86
C SER A 94 4.01 -8.02 -0.40
N ALA A 95 3.01 -7.74 0.44
CA ALA A 95 3.09 -8.07 1.86
C ALA A 95 3.06 -9.59 2.12
N ASN A 96 3.89 -10.04 3.04
CA ASN A 96 3.77 -11.37 3.61
C ASN A 96 2.76 -11.33 4.76
N LEU A 97 1.75 -12.20 4.71
CA LEU A 97 0.60 -12.17 5.64
C LEU A 97 0.45 -13.49 6.44
N THR A 98 1.50 -14.33 6.44
CA THR A 98 1.52 -15.66 7.08
C THR A 98 1.91 -15.61 8.55
#